data_AF-A0AAW1A6T4-F1
#
_entry.id   AF-A0AAW1A6T4-F1
#
_cell.length_a   1.000
_cell.length_b   1.000
_cell.length_c   1.000
_cell.angle_alpha   90.00
_cell.angle_beta   90.00
_cell.angle_gamma   90.00
#
_symmetry.space_group_name_H-M   'P 1'
#
loop_
_entity.id
_entity.type
_entity.pdbx_description
1 polymer ?
#
loop_
_entity_poly.entity_id
_entity_poly.type
_entity_poly.pdbx_seq_one_letter_code
_entity_poly.pdbx_strand_id
1 'polypeptide(L)'
;MSIKHRIFNVSLKLRFQNISARYYSSNTDIIESAEEEPIFVHERNIIELEMKRNKSRLTNAHRNILLGQKPYEESRSWYHDTVKYKRRTLGRYGMEALGVPAGLAWPTPKEVEDMKEYESLAHPLNIQERLREIKEKRKMEEEAILARQAEIEKKMATMQELINKVHAKIAAKQEAELEAKKKKESRIEEIRRQLIAEGTMSKDKLAEAMSKAEKDEKKLKKALKKERMMEKQQEYAEKLLKEEAKSKEEEDHAADSEKR
;
A
#
# COMPACT_ATOMS: atom_id res chain seq x y z
N MET A 1 86.45 -27.49 36.25
CA MET A 1 85.43 -26.87 37.14
C MET A 1 84.07 -27.47 36.83
N SER A 2 83.57 -28.36 37.68
CA SER A 2 82.40 -29.23 37.43
C SER A 2 81.08 -28.45 37.31
N ILE A 3 80.23 -28.82 36.34
CA ILE A 3 78.88 -28.28 36.09
C ILE A 3 77.99 -28.37 37.35
N LYS A 4 78.24 -29.35 38.23
CA LYS A 4 77.56 -29.51 39.53
C LYS A 4 77.76 -28.29 40.45
N HIS A 5 78.86 -27.55 40.30
CA HIS A 5 79.17 -26.39 41.13
C HIS A 5 78.46 -25.10 40.68
N ARG A 6 78.03 -25.01 39.41
CA ARG A 6 77.22 -23.88 38.90
C ARG A 6 75.73 -23.99 39.24
N ILE A 7 75.21 -25.22 39.33
CA ILE A 7 73.79 -25.46 39.63
C ILE A 7 73.48 -25.22 41.11
N PHE A 8 74.43 -25.48 42.02
CA PHE A 8 74.24 -25.28 43.47
C PHE A 8 74.54 -23.86 43.98
N ASN A 9 75.07 -22.96 43.14
CA ASN A 9 75.34 -21.57 43.50
C ASN A 9 74.33 -20.57 42.90
N VAL A 10 73.19 -21.06 42.42
CA VAL A 10 72.00 -20.21 42.26
C VAL A 10 71.43 -20.00 43.66
N SER A 11 71.90 -18.93 44.30
CA SER A 11 71.40 -18.50 45.60
C SER A 11 69.86 -18.54 45.62
N LEU A 12 69.31 -19.09 46.70
CA LEU A 12 67.89 -19.19 47.05
C LEU A 12 67.12 -17.85 47.06
N LYS A 13 67.71 -16.75 46.58
CA LYS A 13 67.14 -15.40 46.53
C LYS A 13 66.07 -15.18 45.45
N LEU A 14 65.85 -16.11 44.53
CA LEU A 14 64.90 -15.94 43.42
C LEU A 14 63.63 -16.83 43.48
N ARG A 15 63.42 -17.61 44.55
CA ARG A 15 62.24 -18.50 44.66
C ARG A 15 61.31 -18.27 45.86
N PHE A 16 61.53 -17.23 46.65
CA PHE A 16 60.62 -16.82 47.72
C PHE A 16 60.38 -15.32 47.69
N GLN A 17 59.65 -14.83 46.68
CA GLN A 17 59.16 -13.44 46.66
C GLN A 17 57.67 -13.31 47.00
N ASN A 18 56.99 -14.39 47.42
CA ASN A 18 55.58 -14.34 47.84
C ASN A 18 55.31 -15.23 49.06
N ILE A 19 56.11 -15.08 50.11
CA ILE A 19 55.67 -15.42 51.47
C ILE A 19 55.48 -14.08 52.15
N SER A 20 54.27 -13.81 52.65
CA SER A 20 54.00 -12.60 53.43
C SER A 20 55.06 -12.49 54.52
N ALA A 21 55.84 -11.41 54.51
CA ALA A 21 56.75 -11.13 55.61
C ALA A 21 55.90 -10.87 56.86
N ARG A 22 55.71 -11.90 57.69
CA ARG A 22 55.34 -11.71 59.10
C ARG A 22 56.60 -11.18 59.77
N TYR A 23 56.63 -9.88 59.98
CA TYR A 23 57.65 -9.27 60.83
C TYR A 23 57.22 -9.46 62.28
N TYR A 24 58.03 -10.17 63.06
CA TYR A 24 58.00 -10.06 64.51
C TYR A 24 59.03 -8.99 64.87
N SER A 25 58.58 -7.81 65.28
CA SER A 25 59.48 -6.87 65.95
C SER A 25 59.47 -7.21 67.44
N SER A 26 60.53 -7.83 67.92
CA SER A 26 60.82 -7.82 69.36
C SER A 26 61.24 -6.40 69.72
N ASN A 27 60.29 -5.55 70.10
CA ASN A 27 60.65 -4.47 71.00
C ASN A 27 61.07 -5.14 72.30
N THR A 28 62.27 -4.82 72.74
CA THR A 28 62.88 -5.29 73.98
C THR A 28 61.87 -5.19 75.12
N ASP A 29 61.41 -6.34 75.60
CA ASP A 29 61.37 -6.74 77.00
C ASP A 29 61.02 -8.24 77.08
N ILE A 30 61.53 -8.88 78.12
CA ILE A 30 61.67 -10.32 78.32
C ILE A 30 60.31 -11.05 78.23
N ILE A 31 60.28 -12.16 77.48
CA ILE A 31 59.12 -13.01 77.25
C ILE A 31 58.84 -13.85 78.50
N GLU A 32 57.74 -13.55 79.21
CA GLU A 32 57.20 -14.42 80.27
C GLU A 32 55.73 -14.82 80.07
N SER A 33 55.12 -14.55 78.92
CA SER A 33 53.77 -15.07 78.64
C SER A 33 53.57 -15.31 77.13
N ALA A 34 53.27 -16.55 76.78
CA ALA A 34 53.06 -17.03 75.41
C ALA A 34 51.65 -16.72 74.86
N GLU A 35 51.06 -15.60 75.28
CA GLU A 35 49.75 -15.14 74.80
C GLU A 35 49.96 -13.93 73.88
N GLU A 36 50.33 -14.22 72.63
CA GLU A 36 50.37 -13.22 71.57
C GLU A 36 48.92 -12.94 71.11
N GLU A 37 48.34 -11.81 71.54
CA GLU A 37 47.09 -11.32 70.96
C GLU A 37 47.34 -10.87 69.51
N PRO A 38 46.61 -11.41 68.51
CA PRO A 38 46.82 -11.00 67.12
C PRO A 38 46.39 -9.54 66.92
N ILE A 39 47.35 -8.67 66.64
CA ILE A 39 47.08 -7.29 66.22
C ILE A 39 46.54 -7.34 64.79
N PHE A 40 45.21 -7.23 64.64
CA PHE A 40 44.60 -7.01 63.33
C PHE A 40 44.94 -5.61 62.84
N VAL A 41 45.88 -5.52 61.90
CA VAL A 41 46.13 -4.29 61.13
C VAL A 41 44.80 -3.92 60.49
N HIS A 42 44.15 -2.87 61.00
CA HIS A 42 42.97 -2.31 60.36
C HIS A 42 43.39 -1.90 58.95
N GLU A 43 42.84 -2.60 57.96
CA GLU A 43 43.18 -2.44 56.55
C GLU A 43 42.81 -1.03 56.10
N ARG A 44 43.73 -0.07 56.25
CA ARG A 44 43.46 1.35 55.97
C ARG A 44 43.06 1.60 54.51
N ASN A 45 43.33 0.66 53.60
CA ASN A 45 43.13 0.81 52.15
C ASN A 45 42.42 -0.41 51.52
N ILE A 46 41.15 -0.64 51.84
CA ILE A 46 40.32 -1.72 51.24
C ILE A 46 40.32 -1.65 49.70
N ILE A 47 40.27 -0.44 49.14
CA ILE A 47 40.25 -0.18 47.69
C ILE A 47 41.54 -0.72 47.02
N GLU A 48 42.70 -0.47 47.61
CA GLU A 48 43.98 -0.94 47.06
C GLU A 48 44.10 -2.47 47.12
N LEU A 49 43.53 -3.09 48.16
CA LEU A 49 43.46 -4.53 48.28
C LEU A 49 42.54 -5.14 47.23
N GLU A 50 41.39 -4.53 46.96
CA GLU A 50 40.48 -4.96 45.90
C GLU A 50 41.09 -4.83 44.50
N MET A 51 41.90 -3.79 44.28
CA MET A 51 42.68 -3.65 43.04
C MET A 51 43.70 -4.79 42.90
N LYS A 52 44.42 -5.14 43.96
CA LYS A 52 45.39 -6.26 43.95
C LYS A 52 44.70 -7.63 43.81
N ARG A 53 43.50 -7.79 44.37
CA ARG A 53 42.67 -9.01 44.24
C ARG A 53 42.06 -9.16 42.85
N ASN A 54 41.97 -8.08 42.07
CA ASN A 54 41.39 -8.11 40.73
C ASN A 54 42.28 -8.89 39.75
N LYS A 55 41.85 -10.10 39.38
CA LYS A 55 42.53 -10.95 38.38
C LYS A 55 41.97 -10.80 36.96
N SER A 56 40.87 -10.06 36.78
CA SER A 56 40.13 -10.01 35.51
C SER A 56 40.88 -9.31 34.38
N ARG A 57 41.92 -8.51 34.70
CA ARG A 57 42.65 -7.63 33.76
C ARG A 57 41.76 -6.65 32.98
N LEU A 58 40.48 -6.56 33.33
CA LEU A 58 39.53 -5.61 32.75
C LEU A 58 39.80 -4.22 33.31
N THR A 59 39.57 -3.21 32.49
CA THR A 59 39.45 -1.82 32.95
C THR A 59 38.28 -1.71 33.93
N ASN A 60 38.39 -0.78 34.88
CA ASN A 60 37.37 -0.61 35.93
C ASN A 60 35.97 -0.43 35.33
N ALA A 61 35.85 0.32 34.23
CA ALA A 61 34.58 0.52 33.54
C ALA A 61 33.96 -0.77 32.99
N HIS A 62 34.75 -1.63 32.34
CA HIS A 62 34.25 -2.91 31.82
C HIS A 62 33.91 -3.88 32.96
N ARG A 63 34.65 -3.82 34.07
CA ARG A 63 34.33 -4.57 35.28
C ARG A 63 33.02 -4.12 35.90
N ASN A 64 32.79 -2.81 36.03
CA ASN A 64 31.54 -2.27 36.56
C ASN A 64 30.35 -2.69 35.70
N ILE A 65 30.49 -2.71 34.37
CA ILE A 65 29.45 -3.23 33.47
C ILE A 65 29.13 -4.70 33.79
N LEU A 66 30.14 -5.54 33.98
CA LEU A 66 29.97 -6.95 34.33
C LEU A 66 29.27 -7.14 35.68
N LEU A 67 29.58 -6.27 36.65
CA LEU A 67 28.99 -6.27 37.98
C LEU A 67 27.63 -5.57 38.06
N GLY A 68 27.08 -5.09 36.94
CA GLY A 68 25.82 -4.36 36.93
C GLY A 68 25.91 -3.01 37.66
N GLN A 69 27.07 -2.37 37.64
CA GLN A 69 27.35 -1.06 38.24
C GLN A 69 27.67 -0.01 37.16
N LYS A 70 27.64 1.26 37.55
CA LYS A 70 27.91 2.40 36.66
C LYS A 70 29.33 2.31 36.06
N PRO A 71 29.49 2.39 34.74
CA PRO A 71 30.79 2.18 34.09
C PRO A 71 31.81 3.30 34.35
N TYR A 72 31.37 4.56 34.36
CA TYR A 72 32.24 5.71 34.52
C TYR A 72 31.71 6.59 35.65
N GLU A 73 32.58 7.03 36.54
CA GLU A 73 32.20 7.96 37.61
C GLU A 73 31.92 9.35 37.03
N GLU A 74 32.84 9.81 36.18
CA GLU A 74 32.81 11.09 35.48
C GLU A 74 32.31 10.98 34.03
N SER A 75 31.76 12.06 33.49
CA SER A 75 31.31 12.13 32.10
C SER A 75 32.49 12.18 31.13
N ARG A 76 32.79 11.03 30.53
CA ARG A 76 33.84 10.92 29.49
C ARG A 76 33.46 11.51 28.13
N SER A 77 32.16 11.67 27.84
CA SER A 77 31.66 12.18 26.56
C SER A 77 30.42 13.03 26.77
N TRP A 78 30.20 14.00 25.88
CA TRP A 78 29.11 14.98 25.96
C TRP A 78 27.72 14.35 26.14
N TYR A 79 27.48 13.17 25.55
CA TYR A 79 26.18 12.52 25.65
C TYR A 79 25.92 11.93 27.05
N HIS A 80 26.96 11.71 27.88
CA HIS A 80 26.78 11.26 29.27
C HIS A 80 26.05 12.31 30.11
N ASP A 81 26.18 13.59 29.74
CA ASP A 81 25.55 14.70 30.45
C ASP A 81 24.09 14.90 30.05
N THR A 82 23.65 14.29 28.94
CA THR A 82 22.29 14.40 28.43
C THR A 82 21.26 13.74 29.36
N VAL A 83 20.05 14.30 29.37
CA VAL A 83 18.88 13.75 30.10
C VAL A 83 18.61 12.31 29.68
N LYS A 84 18.70 12.01 28.38
CA LYS A 84 18.46 10.66 27.82
C LYS A 84 19.42 9.62 28.40
N TYR A 85 20.72 9.93 28.47
CA TYR A 85 21.70 9.01 29.04
C TYR A 85 21.47 8.80 30.53
N LYS A 86 21.21 9.88 31.27
CA LYS A 86 20.90 9.83 32.71
C LYS A 86 19.64 9.01 33.01
N ARG A 87 18.56 9.16 32.23
CA ARG A 87 17.36 8.30 32.31
C ARG A 87 17.67 6.82 32.06
N ARG A 88 18.55 6.53 31.08
CA ARG A 88 19.00 5.15 30.82
C ARG A 88 19.84 4.57 31.97
N THR A 89 20.74 5.37 32.53
CA THR A 89 21.57 4.99 33.68
C THR A 89 20.69 4.70 34.89
N LEU A 90 19.69 5.54 35.15
CA LEU A 90 18.70 5.32 36.21
C LEU A 90 17.98 3.98 36.05
N GLY A 91 17.48 3.68 34.85
CA GLY A 91 16.76 2.42 34.59
C GLY A 91 17.64 1.17 34.67
N ARG A 92 18.94 1.29 34.40
CA ARG A 92 19.87 0.13 34.40
C ARG A 92 20.54 -0.11 35.74
N TYR A 93 20.97 0.95 36.42
CA TYR A 93 21.84 0.89 37.59
C TYR A 93 21.17 1.47 38.86
N GLY A 94 19.96 1.99 38.75
CA GLY A 94 19.22 2.53 39.88
C GLY A 94 19.67 3.93 40.31
N MET A 95 19.14 4.34 41.47
CA MET A 95 19.33 5.70 42.02
C MET A 95 20.76 5.94 42.53
N GLU A 96 21.38 4.92 43.11
CA GLU A 96 22.74 4.99 43.70
C GLU A 96 23.78 5.40 42.66
N ALA A 97 23.64 4.90 41.43
CA ALA A 97 24.52 5.23 40.32
C ALA A 97 24.29 6.64 39.73
N LEU A 98 23.07 7.16 39.81
CA LEU A 98 22.70 8.36 39.05
C LEU A 98 23.30 9.63 39.67
N GLY A 99 23.33 9.72 41.00
CA GLY A 99 23.79 10.92 41.73
C GLY A 99 22.93 12.17 41.50
N VAL A 100 21.76 12.03 40.87
CA VAL A 100 20.79 13.10 40.53
C VAL A 100 19.40 12.63 40.97
N PRO A 101 18.46 13.52 41.34
CA PRO A 101 17.10 13.13 41.69
C PRO A 101 16.37 12.36 40.57
N ALA A 102 15.54 11.40 40.99
CA ALA A 102 14.72 10.55 40.10
C ALA A 102 13.72 11.36 39.24
N GLY A 103 13.38 12.58 39.68
CA GLY A 103 12.46 13.48 38.98
C GLY A 103 12.86 13.79 37.54
N LEU A 104 14.13 13.60 37.18
CA LEU A 104 14.62 13.69 35.80
C LEU A 104 13.91 12.72 34.84
N ALA A 105 13.38 11.60 35.34
CA ALA A 105 12.65 10.62 34.55
C ALA A 105 11.33 11.18 34.01
N TRP A 106 10.71 12.11 34.74
CA TRP A 106 9.47 12.74 34.33
C TRP A 106 9.74 13.91 33.37
N PRO A 107 8.80 14.19 32.47
CA PRO A 107 8.88 15.36 31.61
C PRO A 107 8.73 16.65 32.42
N THR A 108 9.30 17.73 31.90
CA THR A 108 9.08 19.05 32.47
C THR A 108 7.67 19.57 32.12
N PRO A 109 7.10 20.53 32.88
CA PRO A 109 5.79 21.09 32.55
C PRO A 109 5.69 21.63 31.11
N LYS A 110 6.78 22.22 30.60
CA LYS A 110 6.88 22.69 29.21
C LYS A 110 6.84 21.53 28.20
N GLU A 111 7.60 20.47 28.45
CA GLU A 111 7.57 19.26 27.61
C GLU A 111 6.17 18.62 27.61
N VAL A 112 5.44 18.68 28.74
CA VAL A 112 4.06 18.19 28.82
C VAL A 112 3.10 19.04 27.98
N GLU A 113 3.26 20.35 27.97
CA GLU A 113 2.49 21.26 27.10
C GLU A 113 2.77 20.96 25.62
N ASP A 114 4.04 20.86 25.23
CA ASP A 114 4.46 20.50 23.86
C ASP A 114 3.87 19.14 23.43
N MET A 115 3.88 18.16 24.34
CA MET A 115 3.30 16.83 24.08
C MET A 115 1.77 16.89 23.88
N LYS A 116 1.06 17.70 24.67
CA LYS A 116 -0.38 17.91 24.53
C LYS A 116 -0.73 18.60 23.22
N GLU A 117 0.04 19.61 22.84
CA GLU A 117 -0.14 20.29 21.55
C GLU A 117 0.10 19.33 20.39
N TYR A 118 1.18 18.55 20.44
CA TYR A 118 1.46 17.51 19.44
C TYR A 118 0.33 16.49 19.34
N GLU A 119 -0.17 15.98 20.47
CA GLU A 119 -1.26 15.01 20.50
C GLU A 119 -2.54 15.61 19.91
N SER A 120 -2.88 16.86 20.27
CA SER A 120 -4.05 17.54 19.72
C SER A 120 -3.96 17.78 18.21
N LEU A 121 -2.76 18.05 17.68
CA LEU A 121 -2.54 18.30 16.25
C LEU A 121 -2.47 16.99 15.45
N ALA A 122 -1.74 15.99 15.94
CA ALA A 122 -1.56 14.71 15.27
C ALA A 122 -2.81 13.82 15.37
N HIS A 123 -3.52 13.90 16.50
CA HIS A 123 -4.66 13.06 16.83
C HIS A 123 -5.85 13.90 17.32
N PRO A 124 -6.48 14.68 16.42
CA PRO A 124 -7.54 15.62 16.80
C PRO A 124 -8.84 14.93 17.25
N LEU A 125 -9.10 13.71 16.77
CA LEU A 125 -10.34 12.98 17.06
C LEU A 125 -10.21 12.08 18.27
N ASN A 126 -11.22 12.13 19.13
CA ASN A 126 -11.36 11.17 20.22
C ASN A 126 -11.64 9.75 19.66
N ILE A 127 -11.30 8.73 20.44
CA ILE A 127 -11.54 7.32 20.13
C ILE A 127 -13.02 7.07 19.80
N GLN A 128 -13.93 7.70 20.55
CA GLN A 128 -15.37 7.55 20.32
C GLN A 128 -15.82 8.16 18.97
N GLU A 129 -15.26 9.31 18.61
CA GLU A 129 -15.56 10.00 17.34
C GLU A 129 -15.00 9.21 16.16
N ARG A 130 -13.75 8.76 16.28
CA ARG A 130 -13.13 7.87 15.28
C ARG A 130 -13.96 6.62 15.04
N LEU A 131 -14.53 6.02 16.10
CA LEU A 131 -15.39 4.86 15.96
C LEU A 131 -16.71 5.19 15.24
N ARG A 132 -17.26 6.40 15.44
CA ARG A 132 -18.45 6.86 14.70
C ARG A 132 -18.13 7.03 13.22
N GLU A 133 -17.03 7.69 12.88
CA GLU A 133 -16.59 7.84 11.49
C GLU A 133 -16.38 6.49 10.79
N ILE A 134 -15.76 5.52 11.47
CA ILE A 134 -15.58 4.17 10.92
C ILE A 134 -16.93 3.50 10.65
N LYS A 135 -17.90 3.65 11.56
CA LYS A 135 -19.25 3.11 11.37
C LYS A 135 -19.98 3.79 10.21
N GLU A 136 -19.87 5.10 10.08
CA GLU A 136 -20.47 5.85 8.97
C GLU A 136 -19.86 5.46 7.63
N LYS A 137 -18.53 5.39 7.54
CA LYS A 137 -17.83 4.93 6.32
C LYS A 137 -18.29 3.53 5.89
N ARG A 138 -18.39 2.59 6.84
CA ARG A 138 -18.89 1.24 6.54
C ARG A 138 -20.32 1.24 6.02
N LYS A 139 -21.21 2.04 6.62
CA LYS A 139 -22.59 2.17 6.12
C LYS A 139 -22.63 2.72 4.69
N MET A 140 -21.85 3.76 4.40
CA MET A 140 -21.76 4.34 3.06
C MET A 140 -21.23 3.32 2.02
N GLU A 141 -20.23 2.52 2.40
CA GLU A 141 -19.69 1.45 1.56
C GLU A 141 -20.73 0.35 1.31
N GLU A 142 -21.45 -0.08 2.36
CA GLU A 142 -22.52 -1.07 2.26
C GLU A 142 -23.65 -0.58 1.34
N GLU A 143 -24.10 0.66 1.50
CA GLU A 143 -25.12 1.29 0.65
C GLU A 143 -24.66 1.37 -0.82
N ALA A 144 -23.40 1.73 -1.07
CA ALA A 144 -22.83 1.77 -2.42
C ALA A 144 -22.76 0.37 -3.06
N ILE A 145 -22.42 -0.65 -2.28
CA ILE A 145 -22.41 -2.05 -2.74
C ILE A 145 -23.83 -2.50 -3.10
N LEU A 146 -24.82 -2.22 -2.24
CA LEU A 146 -26.22 -2.56 -2.48
C LEU A 146 -26.78 -1.85 -3.72
N ALA A 147 -26.51 -0.56 -3.88
CA ALA A 147 -26.92 0.19 -5.06
C ALA A 147 -26.32 -0.41 -6.34
N ARG A 148 -25.02 -0.75 -6.32
CA ARG A 148 -24.35 -1.40 -7.44
C ARG A 148 -24.94 -2.78 -7.75
N GLN A 149 -25.25 -3.58 -6.73
CA GLN A 149 -25.89 -4.88 -6.91
C GLN A 149 -27.27 -4.74 -7.56
N ALA A 150 -28.10 -3.80 -7.09
CA ALA A 150 -29.41 -3.53 -7.67
C ALA A 150 -29.32 -3.08 -9.15
N GLU A 151 -28.30 -2.29 -9.52
CA GLU A 151 -28.05 -1.95 -10.93
C GLU A 151 -27.65 -3.15 -11.78
N ILE A 152 -26.78 -4.02 -11.24
CA ILE A 152 -26.36 -5.24 -11.93
C ILE A 152 -27.58 -6.14 -12.15
N GLU A 153 -28.41 -6.34 -11.13
CA GLU A 153 -29.64 -7.14 -11.24
C GLU A 153 -30.58 -6.63 -12.34
N LYS A 154 -30.81 -5.31 -12.40
CA LYS A 154 -31.62 -4.69 -13.48
C LYS A 154 -31.04 -4.97 -14.87
N LYS A 155 -29.71 -4.82 -15.03
CA LYS A 155 -29.03 -5.09 -16.31
C LYS A 155 -29.10 -6.57 -16.68
N MET A 156 -28.89 -7.46 -15.70
CA MET A 156 -28.96 -8.91 -15.88
C MET A 156 -30.35 -9.37 -16.31
N ALA A 157 -31.42 -8.77 -15.77
CA ALA A 157 -32.79 -9.06 -16.20
C ALA A 157 -33.00 -8.77 -17.70
N THR A 158 -32.45 -7.65 -18.21
CA THR A 158 -32.56 -7.28 -19.64
C THR A 158 -31.56 -7.97 -20.55
N MET A 159 -30.62 -8.74 -20.00
CA MET A 159 -29.47 -9.28 -20.74
C MET A 159 -29.89 -10.25 -21.84
N GLN A 160 -30.81 -11.17 -21.53
CA GLN A 160 -31.24 -12.21 -22.48
C GLN A 160 -31.93 -11.58 -23.70
N GLU A 161 -32.75 -10.55 -23.51
CA GLU A 161 -33.38 -9.83 -24.61
C GLU A 161 -32.35 -9.15 -25.52
N LEU A 162 -31.32 -8.54 -24.94
CA LEU A 162 -30.24 -7.91 -25.70
C LEU A 162 -29.44 -8.94 -26.51
N ILE A 163 -29.13 -10.08 -25.91
CA ILE A 163 -28.47 -11.21 -26.58
C ILE A 163 -29.32 -11.66 -27.78
N ASN A 164 -30.62 -11.88 -27.59
CA ASN A 164 -31.52 -12.30 -28.65
C ASN A 164 -31.61 -11.26 -29.78
N LYS A 165 -31.68 -9.96 -29.43
CA LYS A 165 -31.67 -8.86 -30.42
C LYS A 165 -30.37 -8.84 -31.24
N VAL A 166 -29.23 -9.14 -30.62
CA VAL A 166 -27.94 -9.22 -31.33
C VAL A 166 -27.92 -10.44 -32.25
N HIS A 167 -28.31 -11.62 -31.77
CA HIS A 167 -28.39 -12.82 -32.60
C HIS A 167 -29.34 -12.67 -33.79
N ALA A 168 -30.51 -12.06 -33.58
CA ALA A 168 -31.45 -11.78 -34.67
C ALA A 168 -30.86 -10.85 -35.72
N LYS A 169 -30.10 -9.81 -35.32
CA LYS A 169 -29.40 -8.92 -36.26
C LYS A 169 -28.30 -9.65 -37.04
N ILE A 170 -27.59 -10.58 -36.40
CA ILE A 170 -26.56 -11.39 -37.05
C ILE A 170 -27.21 -12.31 -38.09
N ALA A 171 -28.28 -13.02 -37.71
CA ALA A 171 -29.02 -13.91 -38.61
C ALA A 171 -29.57 -13.14 -39.83
N ALA A 172 -30.23 -12.01 -39.63
CA ALA A 172 -30.76 -11.19 -40.72
C ALA A 172 -29.66 -10.70 -41.69
N LYS A 173 -28.47 -10.36 -41.18
CA LYS A 173 -27.33 -9.99 -42.03
C LYS A 173 -26.80 -11.18 -42.82
N GLN A 174 -26.71 -12.36 -42.21
CA GLN A 174 -26.28 -13.59 -42.87
C GLN A 174 -27.27 -13.99 -43.98
N GLU A 175 -28.57 -13.95 -43.71
CA GLU A 175 -29.61 -14.23 -44.70
C GLU A 175 -29.56 -13.25 -45.88
N ALA A 176 -29.45 -11.94 -45.60
CA ALA A 176 -29.31 -10.92 -46.65
C ALA A 176 -28.06 -11.12 -47.51
N GLU A 177 -26.94 -11.56 -46.92
CA GLU A 177 -25.73 -11.87 -47.67
C GLU A 177 -25.92 -13.12 -48.54
N LEU A 178 -26.55 -14.17 -48.02
CA LEU A 178 -26.86 -15.39 -48.78
C LEU A 178 -27.82 -15.11 -49.94
N GLU A 179 -28.87 -14.32 -49.72
CA GLU A 179 -29.77 -13.90 -50.79
C GLU A 179 -29.05 -13.05 -51.84
N ALA A 180 -28.16 -12.14 -51.42
CA ALA A 180 -27.37 -11.36 -52.35
C ALA A 180 -26.43 -12.24 -53.19
N LYS A 181 -25.84 -13.29 -52.59
CA LYS A 181 -25.05 -14.29 -53.32
C LYS A 181 -25.91 -15.05 -54.33
N LYS A 182 -27.05 -15.59 -53.90
CA LYS A 182 -28.01 -16.29 -54.79
C LYS A 182 -28.46 -15.41 -55.95
N LYS A 183 -28.86 -14.16 -55.69
CA LYS A 183 -29.28 -13.20 -56.73
C LYS A 183 -28.15 -12.90 -57.72
N LYS A 184 -26.91 -12.79 -57.24
CA LYS A 184 -25.74 -12.62 -58.12
C LYS A 184 -25.49 -13.87 -58.96
N GLU A 185 -25.57 -15.05 -58.38
CA GLU A 185 -25.41 -16.33 -59.08
C GLU A 185 -26.47 -16.53 -60.16
N SER A 186 -27.76 -16.36 -59.83
CA SER A 186 -28.86 -16.44 -60.81
C SER A 186 -28.68 -15.44 -61.96
N ARG A 187 -28.25 -14.21 -61.66
CA ARG A 187 -27.99 -13.20 -62.68
C ARG A 187 -26.83 -13.57 -63.60
N ILE A 188 -25.76 -14.12 -63.03
CA ILE A 188 -24.62 -14.62 -63.80
C ILE A 188 -25.09 -15.76 -64.71
N GLU A 189 -25.95 -16.66 -64.23
CA GLU A 189 -26.51 -17.74 -65.04
C GLU A 189 -27.41 -17.26 -66.17
N GLU A 190 -28.29 -16.29 -65.94
CA GLU A 190 -29.13 -15.69 -66.98
C GLU A 190 -28.31 -15.05 -68.09
N ILE A 191 -27.31 -14.24 -67.73
CA ILE A 191 -26.39 -13.60 -68.69
C ILE A 191 -25.58 -14.66 -69.43
N ARG A 192 -25.12 -15.71 -68.74
CA ARG A 192 -24.48 -16.87 -69.40
C ARG A 192 -25.43 -17.51 -70.41
N ARG A 193 -26.70 -17.77 -70.08
CA ARG A 193 -27.66 -18.37 -71.00
C ARG A 193 -27.91 -17.51 -72.24
N GLN A 194 -28.06 -16.19 -72.06
CA GLN A 194 -28.22 -15.24 -73.18
C GLN A 194 -27.01 -15.25 -74.11
N LEU A 195 -25.81 -15.13 -73.55
CA LEU A 195 -24.59 -15.11 -74.34
C LEU A 195 -24.27 -16.50 -74.97
N ILE A 196 -24.72 -17.61 -74.38
CA ILE A 196 -24.65 -18.96 -74.98
C ILE A 196 -25.58 -19.03 -76.19
N ALA A 197 -26.82 -18.52 -76.06
CA ALA A 197 -27.79 -18.47 -77.17
C ALA A 197 -27.29 -17.60 -78.33
N GLU A 198 -26.57 -16.52 -78.03
CA GLU A 198 -25.90 -15.66 -79.02
C GLU A 198 -24.59 -16.26 -79.58
N GLY A 199 -24.09 -17.36 -78.99
CA GLY A 199 -22.86 -18.03 -79.43
C GLY A 199 -21.56 -17.30 -79.09
N THR A 200 -21.57 -16.29 -78.22
CA THR A 200 -20.40 -15.43 -77.91
C THR A 200 -19.84 -15.62 -76.49
N MET A 201 -19.63 -16.88 -76.11
CA MET A 201 -19.06 -17.26 -74.81
C MET A 201 -17.58 -16.89 -74.65
N SER A 202 -17.32 -15.70 -74.11
CA SER A 202 -15.99 -15.31 -73.60
C SER A 202 -16.10 -14.65 -72.23
N LYS A 203 -15.08 -14.82 -71.39
CA LYS A 203 -15.01 -14.24 -70.04
C LYS A 203 -15.09 -12.71 -70.06
N ASP A 204 -14.48 -12.07 -71.06
CA ASP A 204 -14.44 -10.61 -71.19
C ASP A 204 -15.82 -10.04 -71.54
N LYS A 205 -16.55 -10.70 -72.46
CA LYS A 205 -17.91 -10.31 -72.83
C LYS A 205 -18.92 -10.48 -71.69
N LEU A 206 -18.74 -11.50 -70.84
CA LEU A 206 -19.55 -11.69 -69.65
C LEU A 206 -19.34 -10.57 -68.63
N ALA A 207 -18.10 -10.11 -68.44
CA ALA A 207 -17.78 -8.99 -67.57
C ALA A 207 -18.38 -7.66 -68.10
N GLU A 208 -18.33 -7.45 -69.42
CA GLU A 208 -18.96 -6.28 -70.07
C GLU A 208 -20.49 -6.29 -69.94
N ALA A 209 -21.14 -7.45 -70.16
CA ALA A 209 -22.58 -7.60 -70.01
C ALA A 209 -23.04 -7.38 -68.56
N MET A 210 -22.30 -7.92 -67.58
CA MET A 210 -22.52 -7.65 -66.14
C MET A 210 -22.42 -6.15 -65.82
N SER A 211 -21.39 -5.46 -66.33
CA SER A 211 -21.20 -4.01 -66.11
C SER A 211 -22.34 -3.17 -66.67
N LYS A 212 -22.86 -3.53 -67.86
CA LYS A 212 -24.03 -2.85 -68.45
C LYS A 212 -25.29 -3.08 -67.62
N ALA A 213 -25.55 -4.33 -67.23
CA ALA A 213 -26.70 -4.69 -66.42
C ALA A 213 -26.67 -4.03 -65.03
N GLU A 214 -25.50 -3.90 -64.40
CA GLU A 214 -25.34 -3.17 -63.13
C GLU A 214 -25.60 -1.66 -63.28
N LYS A 215 -25.15 -1.05 -64.38
CA LYS A 215 -25.40 0.38 -64.67
C LYS A 215 -26.89 0.65 -64.85
N ASP A 216 -27.61 -0.24 -65.52
CA ASP A 216 -29.05 -0.06 -65.77
C ASP A 216 -29.89 -0.30 -64.51
N GLU A 217 -29.54 -1.29 -63.70
CA GLU A 217 -30.15 -1.44 -62.36
C GLU A 217 -29.87 -0.24 -61.44
N LYS A 218 -28.67 0.34 -61.51
CA LYS A 218 -28.33 1.52 -60.72
C LYS A 218 -29.17 2.72 -61.14
N LYS A 219 -29.50 2.86 -62.43
CA LYS A 219 -30.43 3.88 -62.93
C LYS A 219 -31.85 3.62 -62.44
N LEU A 220 -32.35 2.38 -62.53
CA LEU A 220 -33.68 1.98 -62.05
C LEU A 220 -33.83 2.20 -60.54
N LYS A 221 -32.85 1.78 -59.74
CA LYS A 221 -32.84 2.01 -58.27
C LYS A 221 -32.81 3.50 -57.93
N LYS A 222 -32.13 4.33 -58.74
CA LYS A 222 -32.14 5.79 -58.55
C LYS A 222 -33.50 6.40 -58.91
N ALA A 223 -34.17 5.93 -59.96
CA ALA A 223 -35.52 6.37 -60.33
C ALA A 223 -36.54 6.01 -59.24
N LEU A 224 -36.57 4.75 -58.81
CA LEU A 224 -37.45 4.28 -57.73
C LEU A 224 -37.21 5.01 -56.39
N LYS A 225 -35.95 5.38 -56.08
CA LYS A 225 -35.66 6.20 -54.91
C LYS A 225 -36.22 7.61 -55.03
N LYS A 226 -36.17 8.22 -56.22
CA LYS A 226 -36.76 9.54 -56.46
C LYS A 226 -38.28 9.49 -56.31
N GLU A 227 -38.92 8.48 -56.89
CA GLU A 227 -40.38 8.27 -56.78
C GLU A 227 -40.81 8.11 -55.32
N ARG A 228 -40.15 7.22 -54.56
CA ARG A 228 -40.44 7.06 -53.11
C ARG A 228 -40.21 8.32 -52.28
N MET A 229 -39.29 9.19 -52.70
CA MET A 229 -39.08 10.48 -52.02
C MET A 229 -40.20 11.47 -52.36
N MET A 230 -40.68 11.48 -53.60
CA MET A 230 -41.82 12.29 -54.02
C MET A 230 -43.12 11.83 -53.33
N GLU A 231 -43.36 10.52 -53.23
CA GLU A 231 -44.51 9.94 -52.51
C GLU A 231 -44.50 10.36 -51.04
N LYS A 232 -43.35 10.29 -50.35
CA LYS A 232 -43.23 10.76 -48.95
C LYS A 232 -43.48 12.26 -48.80
N GLN A 233 -43.07 13.06 -49.77
CA GLN A 233 -43.35 14.50 -49.76
C GLN A 233 -44.84 14.79 -49.94
N GLN A 234 -45.52 14.03 -50.81
CA GLN A 234 -46.96 14.11 -50.99
C GLN A 234 -47.71 13.66 -49.73
N GLU A 235 -47.35 12.52 -49.12
CA GLU A 235 -47.93 12.06 -47.85
C GLU A 235 -47.75 13.06 -46.71
N TYR A 236 -46.61 13.75 -46.65
CA TYR A 236 -46.35 14.79 -45.66
C TYR A 236 -47.18 16.05 -45.92
N ALA A 237 -47.29 16.48 -47.19
CA ALA A 237 -48.14 17.60 -47.58
C ALA A 237 -49.63 17.33 -47.31
N GLU A 238 -50.11 16.10 -47.57
CA GLU A 238 -51.47 15.69 -47.25
C GLU A 238 -51.76 15.67 -45.74
N LYS A 239 -50.77 15.31 -44.92
CA LYS A 239 -50.89 15.40 -43.45
C LYS A 239 -50.99 16.83 -42.98
N LEU A 240 -50.16 17.73 -43.51
CA LEU A 240 -50.22 19.17 -43.21
C LEU A 240 -51.58 19.77 -43.63
N LEU A 241 -52.07 19.46 -44.83
CA LEU A 241 -53.39 19.93 -45.28
C LEU A 241 -54.54 19.38 -44.42
N LYS A 242 -54.44 18.15 -43.92
CA LYS A 242 -55.43 17.58 -42.99
C LYS A 242 -55.36 18.21 -41.60
N GLU A 243 -54.18 18.56 -41.11
CA GLU A 243 -53.99 19.30 -39.86
C GLU A 243 -54.53 20.73 -39.99
N GLU A 244 -54.26 21.41 -41.11
CA GLU A 244 -54.82 22.74 -41.41
C GLU A 244 -56.34 22.74 -41.61
N ALA A 245 -56.92 21.67 -42.16
CA ALA A 245 -58.36 21.53 -42.28
C ALA A 245 -59.02 21.31 -40.91
N LYS A 246 -58.41 20.48 -40.04
CA LYS A 246 -58.89 20.27 -38.67
C LYS A 246 -58.78 21.53 -37.81
N SER A 247 -57.69 22.29 -37.94
CA SER A 247 -57.55 23.55 -37.20
C SER A 247 -58.57 24.60 -37.66
N LYS A 248 -58.94 24.62 -38.94
CA LYS A 248 -60.00 25.50 -39.47
C LYS A 248 -61.41 25.06 -39.03
N GLU A 249 -61.69 23.76 -39.00
CA GLU A 249 -62.95 23.23 -38.48
C GLU A 249 -63.10 23.52 -36.98
N GLU A 250 -62.01 23.51 -36.20
CA GLU A 250 -62.00 23.89 -34.78
C GLU A 250 -62.18 25.41 -34.56
N GLU A 251 -61.61 26.25 -35.43
CA GLU A 251 -61.82 27.71 -35.41
C GLU A 251 -63.25 28.11 -35.81
N ASP A 252 -63.84 27.45 -36.81
CA ASP A 252 -65.23 27.68 -37.23
C ASP A 252 -66.24 27.19 -36.17
N HIS A 253 -65.95 26.09 -35.46
CA HIS A 253 -66.79 25.61 -34.36
C HIS A 253 -66.71 26.50 -33.11
N ALA A 254 -65.57 27.15 -32.85
CA ALA A 254 -65.40 28.13 -31.79
C ALA A 254 -66.18 29.42 -32.08
N ALA A 255 -66.13 29.91 -33.33
CA ALA A 255 -66.82 31.13 -33.75
C ALA A 255 -68.37 31.02 -33.76
N ASP A 256 -68.92 29.82 -33.93
CA ASP A 256 -70.38 29.59 -33.87
C ASP A 256 -70.89 29.40 -32.42
N SER A 257 -69.99 29.09 -31.48
CA SER A 257 -70.31 28.99 -30.04
C SER A 257 -70.34 30.34 -29.31
N GLU A 258 -69.67 31.37 -29.82
CA GLU A 258 -69.65 32.73 -29.25
C GLU A 258 -70.82 33.63 -29.71
N LYS A 259 -71.69 33.14 -30.61
CA LYS A 259 -72.85 33.87 -31.15
C LYS A 259 -74.22 33.45 -30.59
N ARG A 260 -74.27 32.59 -29.57
CA ARG A 260 -75.51 32.18 -28.89
C ARG A 260 -75.64 32.72 -27.48
#